data_AF-A0AAW4ZTK0-F1
#
_entry.id   AF-A0AAW4ZTK0-F1
#
_cell.length_a   1.000
_cell.length_b   1.000
_cell.length_c   1.000
_cell.angle_alpha   90.00
_cell.angle_beta   90.00
_cell.angle_gamma   90.00
#
_symmetry.space_group_name_H-M   'P 1'
#
loop_
_entity.id
_entity.type
_entity.pdbx_description
1 polymer ?
#
loop_
_entity_poly.entity_id
_entity_poly.type
_entity_poly.pdbx_seq_one_letter_code
_entity_poly.pdbx_strand_id
1 'polypeptide(L)'
;MRVILLLMVTIFSFQAYAQDQYVCKNGNTERSVEVVYSQPGSKVPCEVKYTKPSGSQILWSANHEVGYCESKATAFAAKLDTLGWSCSKVNNTMTE
;
A
#
# COMPACT_ATOMS: atom_id res chain seq x y z
N MET A 1 35.42 -2.49 -36.41
CA MET A 1 35.64 -1.91 -35.08
C MET A 1 34.30 -1.89 -34.36
N ARG A 2 34.13 -2.76 -33.36
CA ARG A 2 32.89 -2.98 -32.62
C ARG A 2 32.68 -1.82 -31.65
N VAL A 3 31.65 -1.01 -31.85
CA VAL A 3 31.10 -0.16 -30.79
C VAL A 3 29.72 -0.73 -30.48
N ILE A 4 29.72 -1.77 -29.64
CA ILE A 4 28.52 -2.34 -29.07
C ILE A 4 28.02 -1.31 -28.06
N LEU A 5 27.02 -0.52 -28.46
CA LEU A 5 26.36 0.47 -27.62
C LEU A 5 25.40 -0.26 -26.66
N LEU A 6 25.93 -0.79 -25.56
CA LEU A 6 25.15 -1.29 -24.43
C LEU A 6 24.55 -0.08 -23.69
N LEU A 7 23.38 0.38 -24.14
CA LEU A 7 22.53 1.28 -23.36
C LEU A 7 21.96 0.47 -22.19
N MET A 8 22.59 0.64 -21.02
CA MET A 8 22.10 0.13 -19.74
C MET A 8 20.69 0.68 -19.49
N VAL A 9 19.68 -0.18 -19.63
CA VAL A 9 18.33 0.10 -19.13
C VAL A 9 18.41 0.01 -17.60
N THR A 10 18.62 1.13 -16.93
CA THR A 10 18.47 1.21 -15.47
C THR A 10 16.98 1.08 -15.17
N ILE A 11 16.58 -0.11 -14.76
CA ILE A 11 15.23 -0.38 -14.27
C ILE A 11 15.11 0.38 -12.95
N PHE A 12 14.56 1.59 -12.99
CA PHE A 12 14.10 2.28 -11.79
C PHE A 12 12.91 1.48 -11.24
N SER A 13 13.19 0.58 -10.30
CA SER A 13 12.15 -0.05 -9.51
C SER A 13 11.48 1.06 -8.69
N PHE A 14 10.25 1.42 -9.04
CA PHE A 14 9.42 2.27 -8.21
C PHE A 14 9.16 1.53 -6.89
N GLN A 15 9.92 1.87 -5.86
CA GLN A 15 9.65 1.41 -4.50
C GLN A 15 8.43 2.20 -4.01
N ALA A 16 7.25 1.59 -4.15
CA ALA A 16 6.04 2.09 -3.53
C ALA A 16 6.17 1.88 -2.01
N TYR A 17 6.38 2.96 -1.27
CA TYR A 17 6.50 2.91 0.19
C TYR A 17 5.10 2.87 0.80
N ALA A 18 4.63 1.68 1.16
CA ALA A 18 3.49 1.54 2.04
C ALA A 18 3.93 1.88 3.47
N GLN A 19 3.33 2.91 4.07
CA GLN A 19 3.63 3.30 5.47
C GLN A 19 2.55 2.84 6.43
N ASP A 20 1.29 2.88 6.00
CA ASP A 20 0.15 2.37 6.77
C ASP A 20 -0.42 1.14 6.07
N GLN A 21 -0.13 -0.03 6.63
CA GLN A 21 -0.68 -1.30 6.18
C GLN A 21 -1.45 -1.97 7.33
N TYR A 22 -2.59 -2.54 7.00
CA TYR A 22 -3.37 -3.40 7.89
C TYR A 22 -3.47 -4.78 7.26
N VAL A 23 -3.25 -5.81 8.08
CA VAL A 23 -3.48 -7.21 7.72
C VAL A 23 -4.69 -7.70 8.51
N CYS A 24 -5.70 -8.16 7.79
CA CYS A 24 -6.97 -8.62 8.32
C CYS A 24 -7.16 -10.11 8.05
N LYS A 25 -7.39 -10.89 9.11
CA LYS A 25 -7.52 -12.35 9.03
C LYS A 25 -8.92 -12.82 9.41
N ASN A 26 -9.42 -13.85 8.73
CA ASN A 26 -10.60 -14.60 9.13
C ASN A 26 -10.38 -16.08 8.78
N GLY A 27 -10.17 -16.90 9.81
CA GLY A 27 -9.72 -18.29 9.66
C GLY A 27 -8.40 -18.34 8.86
N ASN A 28 -8.41 -19.08 7.74
CA ASN A 28 -7.26 -19.23 6.85
C ASN A 28 -7.21 -18.18 5.73
N THR A 29 -8.08 -17.17 5.76
CA THR A 29 -8.11 -16.12 4.74
C THR A 29 -7.47 -14.84 5.26
N GLU A 30 -6.65 -14.21 4.43
CA GLU A 30 -6.00 -12.94 4.70
C GLU A 30 -6.39 -11.88 3.66
N ARG A 31 -6.46 -10.63 4.11
CA ARG A 31 -6.70 -9.44 3.30
C ARG A 31 -5.79 -8.32 3.77
N SER A 32 -5.31 -7.47 2.87
CA SER A 32 -4.51 -6.30 3.22
C SER A 32 -5.21 -5.00 2.81
N VAL A 33 -5.03 -3.96 3.63
CA VAL A 33 -5.41 -2.57 3.33
C VAL A 33 -4.15 -1.73 3.44
N GLU A 34 -3.73 -1.13 2.34
CA GLU A 34 -2.43 -0.46 2.21
C GLU A 34 -2.61 0.96 1.71
N VAL A 35 -1.99 1.92 2.39
CA VAL A 35 -1.81 3.28 1.87
C VAL A 35 -0.56 3.31 1.00
N VAL A 36 -0.71 3.67 -0.27
CA VAL A 36 0.36 3.77 -1.25
C VAL A 36 0.55 5.23 -1.62
N TYR A 37 1.78 5.75 -1.46
CA TYR A 37 2.15 7.07 -1.95
C TYR A 37 2.90 6.98 -3.27
N SER A 38 2.62 7.88 -4.21
CA SER A 38 3.27 7.86 -5.52
C SER A 38 4.71 8.35 -5.50
N GLN A 39 5.11 9.10 -4.46
CA GLN A 39 6.46 9.68 -4.35
C GLN A 39 7.07 9.39 -2.97
N PRO A 40 8.35 8.98 -2.90
CA PRO A 40 9.05 8.77 -1.64
C PRO A 40 9.11 10.05 -0.81
N GLY A 41 8.83 9.96 0.49
CA GLY A 41 8.85 11.10 1.41
C GLY A 41 7.66 12.07 1.27
N SER A 42 6.79 11.88 0.26
CA SER A 42 5.54 12.63 0.15
C SER A 42 4.36 11.86 0.75
N LYS A 43 3.38 12.61 1.25
CA LYS A 43 2.09 12.07 1.74
C LYS A 43 0.96 12.17 0.72
N VAL A 44 1.19 12.84 -0.41
CA VAL A 44 0.24 12.96 -1.52
C VAL A 44 0.99 13.02 -2.87
N PRO A 45 0.39 12.58 -3.99
CA PRO A 45 -0.87 11.85 -4.07
C PRO A 45 -0.79 10.48 -3.37
N CYS A 46 -1.92 10.01 -2.85
CA CYS A 46 -2.04 8.74 -2.13
C CYS A 46 -3.22 7.91 -2.66
N GLU A 47 -3.11 6.59 -2.50
CA GLU A 47 -4.15 5.61 -2.79
C GLU A 47 -4.33 4.64 -1.62
N VAL A 48 -5.55 4.14 -1.42
CA VAL A 48 -5.84 3.03 -0.52
C VAL A 48 -6.11 1.79 -1.35
N LYS A 49 -5.15 0.87 -1.36
CA LYS A 49 -5.23 -0.41 -2.04
C LYS A 49 -5.77 -1.46 -1.09
N TYR A 50 -6.75 -2.23 -1.56
CA TYR A 50 -7.31 -3.37 -0.85
C TYR A 50 -7.05 -4.65 -1.63
N THR A 51 -6.40 -5.61 -1.00
CA THR A 51 -6.05 -6.90 -1.60
C THR A 51 -6.73 -8.03 -0.85
N LYS A 52 -7.33 -8.95 -1.60
CA LYS A 52 -7.99 -10.17 -1.12
C LYS A 52 -7.63 -11.34 -2.07
N PRO A 53 -7.95 -12.59 -1.74
CA PRO A 53 -7.54 -13.73 -2.57
C PRO A 53 -8.01 -13.65 -4.03
N SER A 54 -9.16 -13.01 -4.29
CA SER A 54 -9.69 -12.84 -5.63
C SER A 54 -9.08 -11.68 -6.43
N GLY A 55 -8.13 -10.94 -5.86
CA GLY A 55 -7.48 -9.79 -6.52
C GLY A 55 -7.39 -8.54 -5.66
N SER A 56 -6.91 -7.46 -6.29
CA SER A 56 -6.71 -6.15 -5.65
C SER A 56 -7.54 -5.06 -6.31
N GLN A 57 -7.89 -4.02 -5.56
CA GLN A 57 -8.57 -2.83 -6.07
C GLN A 57 -8.13 -1.57 -5.32
N ILE A 58 -8.19 -0.42 -5.98
CA ILE A 58 -8.04 0.89 -5.33
C ILE A 58 -9.42 1.33 -4.85
N LEU A 59 -9.57 1.53 -3.54
CA LEU A 59 -10.84 1.95 -2.94
C LEU A 59 -10.97 3.46 -2.88
N TRP A 60 -9.86 4.16 -2.64
CA TRP A 60 -9.81 5.61 -2.50
C TRP A 60 -8.50 6.15 -3.03
N SER A 61 -8.52 7.41 -3.48
CA SER A 61 -7.33 8.18 -3.82
C SER A 61 -7.51 9.65 -3.43
N ALA A 62 -6.40 10.34 -3.18
CA ALA A 62 -6.37 11.78 -2.99
C ALA A 62 -5.11 12.37 -3.60
N ASN A 63 -5.25 13.51 -4.27
CA ASN A 63 -4.12 14.16 -4.94
C ASN A 63 -3.40 15.19 -4.06
N HIS A 64 -4.13 15.83 -3.13
CA HIS A 64 -3.65 17.01 -2.42
C HIS A 64 -4.05 17.04 -0.93
N GLU A 65 -4.75 16.02 -0.44
CA GLU A 65 -5.24 15.96 0.94
C GLU A 65 -4.41 14.99 1.78
N VAL A 66 -3.47 15.53 2.54
CA VAL A 66 -2.64 14.77 3.49
C VAL A 66 -3.54 14.20 4.58
N GLY A 67 -3.36 12.91 4.91
CA GLY A 67 -4.12 12.23 5.97
C GLY A 67 -5.42 11.58 5.49
N TYR A 68 -5.87 11.88 4.27
CA TYR A 68 -7.11 11.31 3.73
C TYR A 68 -7.03 9.78 3.60
N CYS A 69 -5.98 9.27 2.95
CA CYS A 69 -5.85 7.83 2.70
C CYS A 69 -5.60 7.05 4.00
N GLU A 70 -4.83 7.61 4.93
CA GLU A 70 -4.53 7.04 6.24
C GLU A 70 -5.80 6.90 7.10
N SER A 71 -6.63 7.94 7.10
CA SER A 71 -7.94 7.93 7.76
C SER A 71 -8.87 6.88 7.14
N LYS A 72 -8.93 6.82 5.80
CA LYS A 72 -9.74 5.82 5.08
C LYS A 72 -9.28 4.39 5.35
N ALA A 73 -7.97 4.12 5.32
CA ALA A 73 -7.41 2.80 5.59
C ALA A 73 -7.75 2.35 7.02
N THR A 74 -7.58 3.23 8.01
CA THR A 74 -7.88 2.98 9.41
C THR A 74 -9.37 2.68 9.62
N ALA A 75 -10.25 3.52 9.06
CA ALA A 75 -11.69 3.34 9.15
C ALA A 75 -12.15 2.04 8.45
N PHE A 76 -11.53 1.69 7.32
CA PHE A 76 -11.88 0.48 6.59
C PHE A 76 -11.42 -0.79 7.31
N ALA A 77 -10.21 -0.79 7.91
CA ALA A 77 -9.75 -1.88 8.76
C ALA A 77 -10.71 -2.10 9.96
N ALA A 78 -11.08 -1.02 10.66
CA ALA A 78 -12.07 -1.09 11.73
C ALA A 78 -13.43 -1.61 11.24
N LYS A 79 -13.84 -1.24 10.01
CA LYS A 79 -15.06 -1.78 9.41
C LYS A 79 -14.96 -3.28 9.17
N LEU A 80 -13.83 -3.77 8.67
CA LEU A 80 -13.59 -5.20 8.50
C LEU A 80 -13.64 -5.94 9.84
N ASP A 81 -13.14 -5.35 10.92
CA ASP A 81 -13.29 -5.92 12.27
C ASP A 81 -14.75 -6.13 12.65
N THR A 82 -15.61 -5.13 12.40
CA THR A 82 -17.07 -5.28 12.62
C THR A 82 -17.73 -6.35 11.75
N LEU A 83 -17.06 -6.79 10.68
CA LEU A 83 -17.52 -7.84 9.76
C LEU A 83 -16.87 -9.20 10.04
N GLY A 84 -16.27 -9.39 11.22
CA GLY A 84 -15.69 -10.65 11.66
C GLY A 84 -14.29 -10.92 11.13
N TRP A 85 -13.58 -9.89 10.70
CA TRP A 85 -12.14 -9.98 10.46
C TRP A 85 -11.39 -9.59 11.75
N SER A 86 -10.14 -10.00 11.86
CA SER A 86 -9.23 -9.54 12.89
C SER A 86 -8.10 -8.79 12.22
N CYS A 87 -8.16 -7.47 12.27
CA CYS A 87 -7.22 -6.56 11.64
C CYS A 87 -6.13 -6.12 12.60
N SER A 88 -4.90 -6.04 12.09
CA SER A 88 -3.76 -5.54 12.84
C SER A 88 -2.94 -4.62 11.95
N LYS A 89 -2.55 -3.47 12.50
CA LYS A 89 -1.64 -2.57 11.82
C LYS A 89 -0.26 -3.22 11.77
N VAL A 90 0.30 -3.31 10.57
CA VAL A 90 1.67 -3.78 10.35
C VAL A 90 2.57 -2.58 10.49
N ASN A 91 3.30 -2.51 11.60
CA ASN A 91 4.37 -1.55 11.74
C ASN A 91 5.57 -2.06 10.95
N ASN A 92 5.76 -1.56 9.74
CA ASN A 92 7.07 -1.67 9.08
C ASN A 92 8.04 -0.71 9.76
N THR A 93 8.42 -1.01 11.00
CA THR A 93 9.67 -0.50 11.54
C THR A 93 10.77 -1.17 10.74
N MET A 94 11.30 -0.44 9.75
CA MET A 94 12.67 -0.69 9.29
C MET A 94 13.55 -0.53 10.53
N THR A 95 13.89 -1.63 11.19
CA THR A 95 15.05 -1.68 12.06
C THR A 95 16.28 -1.55 11.15
N GLU A 96 16.93 -0.39 11.26
CA GLU A 96 18.30 0.00 10.83
C GLU A 96 18.80 -0.37 9.43
#